data_AF-A0A948UFU0-F1
#
_entry.id   AF-A0A948UFU0-F1
#
_cell.length_a   1.000
_cell.length_b   1.000
_cell.length_c   1.000
_cell.angle_alpha   90.00
_cell.angle_beta   90.00
_cell.angle_gamma   90.00
#
_symmetry.space_group_name_H-M   'P 1'
#
loop_
_entity.id
_entity.type
_entity.pdbx_description
1 polymer ?
#
loop_
_entity_poly.entity_id
_entity_poly.type
_entity_poly.pdbx_seq_one_letter_code
_entity_poly.pdbx_strand_id
1 'polypeptide(L)' 'MPRIFDNIQKHLFQALHETHELSDHDDFYVGYFNLRGWKELDSYIETF' A
#
# COMPACT_ATOMS: atom_id res chain seq x y z
N MET A 1 -12.45 5.61 -11.56
CA MET A 1 -13.11 4.90 -10.44
C MET A 1 -12.03 4.47 -9.44
N PRO A 2 -12.29 4.48 -8.12
CA PRO A 2 -11.31 4.03 -7.13
C PRO A 2 -10.97 2.55 -7.33
N ARG A 3 -9.67 2.22 -7.33
CA ARG A 3 -9.17 0.84 -7.34
C ARG A 3 -8.98 0.37 -5.91
N ILE A 4 -9.65 -0.72 -5.52
CA ILE A 4 -9.48 -1.36 -4.21
C ILE A 4 -8.51 -2.52 -4.37
N PHE A 5 -7.49 -2.57 -3.51
CA PHE A 5 -6.48 -3.62 -3.47
C PHE A 5 -6.68 -4.44 -2.20
N ASP A 6 -6.89 -5.75 -2.36
CA ASP A 6 -7.01 -6.71 -1.26
C ASP A 6 -5.67 -7.35 -0.88
N ASN A 7 -4.65 -7.20 -1.74
CA ASN A 7 -3.36 -7.87 -1.66
C ASN A 7 -3.44 -9.41 -1.63
N ILE A 8 -4.55 -10.00 -2.10
CA ILE A 8 -4.76 -11.46 -2.30
C ILE A 8 -4.79 -11.78 -3.79
N GLN A 9 -5.63 -11.07 -4.55
CA GLN A 9 -5.72 -11.19 -6.00
C GLN A 9 -5.24 -9.91 -6.69
N LYS A 10 -5.45 -8.75 -6.04
CA LYS A 10 -5.02 -7.45 -6.55
C LYS A 10 -3.98 -6.86 -5.60
N HIS A 11 -2.73 -6.87 -6.05
CA HIS A 11 -1.60 -6.39 -5.27
C HIS A 11 -1.35 -4.91 -5.51
N LEU A 12 -1.37 -4.14 -4.41
CA LEU A 12 -1.08 -2.71 -4.43
C LEU A 12 0.31 -2.44 -5.00
N PHE A 13 1.33 -3.19 -4.57
CA PHE A 13 2.70 -3.01 -5.02
C PHE A 13 2.85 -3.14 -6.53
N GLN A 14 2.33 -4.23 -7.11
CA GLN A 14 2.40 -4.46 -8.55
C GLN A 14 1.71 -3.33 -9.33
N ALA A 15 0.53 -2.92 -8.89
CA ALA A 15 -0.21 -1.85 -9.55
C ALA A 15 0.48 -0.48 -9.43
N LEU A 16 1.17 -0.19 -8.32
CA LEU A 16 1.97 1.01 -8.17
C LEU A 16 3.18 0.98 -9.10
N HIS A 17 3.88 -0.16 -9.19
CA HIS A 17 5.04 -0.32 -10.08
C HIS A 17 4.66 -0.14 -11.55
N GLU A 18 3.58 -0.80 -12.00
CA GLU A 18 3.07 -0.65 -13.37
C GLU A 18 2.61 0.79 -13.65
N THR A 19 2.04 1.46 -12.65
CA THR A 19 1.65 2.87 -12.81
C THR A 19 2.90 3.76 -12.93
N HIS A 20 3.91 3.55 -12.08
CA HIS A 20 5.18 4.29 -12.10
C HIS A 20 5.89 4.18 -13.45
N GLU A 21 5.97 2.97 -14.03
CA GLU A 21 6.62 2.77 -15.35
C GLU A 21 5.93 3.53 -16.49
N LEU A 22 4.65 3.86 -16.34
CA LEU A 22 3.85 4.56 -17.33
C LEU A 22 3.70 6.06 -17.03
N SER A 23 4.15 6.51 -15.86
CA SER A 23 4.06 7.88 -15.40
C SER A 23 5.36 8.64 -15.69
N ASP A 24 5.24 9.90 -16.12
CA ASP A 24 6.39 10.83 -16.19
C ASP A 24 6.76 11.38 -14.79
N HIS A 25 5.78 11.41 -13.88
CA HIS A 25 5.92 11.84 -12.49
C HIS A 25 4.85 11.19 -11.62
N ASP A 26 5.19 10.85 -10.37
CA ASP A 26 4.24 10.27 -9.42
C ASP A 26 4.12 11.11 -8.14
N ASP A 27 2.89 11.55 -7.86
CA ASP A 27 2.49 12.12 -6.57
C ASP A 27 1.63 11.12 -5.79
N PHE A 28 2.14 10.65 -4.66
CA PHE A 28 1.43 9.72 -3.78
C PHE A 28 0.88 10.41 -2.53
N TYR A 29 -0.42 10.23 -2.27
CA TYR A 29 -1.07 10.63 -1.01
C TYR A 29 -1.63 9.40 -0.30
N VAL A 30 -1.01 8.99 0.81
CA VAL A 30 -1.49 7.90 1.67
C VAL A 30 -2.25 8.51 2.85
N GLY A 31 -3.58 8.53 2.76
CA GLY A 31 -4.42 9.24 3.73
C GLY A 31 -4.70 8.49 5.04
N TYR A 32 -4.72 7.16 5.03
CA TYR A 32 -5.02 6.38 6.25
C TYR A 32 -4.72 4.88 6.08
N PHE A 33 -3.94 4.29 7.00
CA PHE A 33 -3.76 2.84 7.10
C PHE A 33 -4.57 2.34 8.31
N ASN A 34 -5.74 1.74 8.08
CA ASN A 34 -6.59 1.24 9.17
C ASN A 34 -6.22 -0.22 9.48
N LEU A 35 -5.17 -0.41 10.28
CA LEU A 35 -4.82 -1.71 10.80
C LEU A 35 -5.55 -1.96 12.11
N ARG A 36 -6.74 -2.57 12.01
CA ARG A 36 -7.37 -3.17 13.18
C ARG A 36 -6.45 -4.28 13.70
N GLY A 37 -6.11 -4.23 14.98
CA GLY A 37 -5.12 -5.12 15.58
C GLY A 37 -3.67 -4.63 15.47
N TRP A 38 -3.43 -3.40 15.00
CA TRP A 38 -2.08 -2.82 14.93
C TRP A 38 -1.28 -2.99 16.21
N LYS A 39 -1.91 -2.79 17.37
CA LYS A 39 -1.25 -2.95 18.67
C LYS A 39 -0.63 -4.33 18.89
N GLU A 40 -1.15 -5.38 18.27
CA GLU A 40 -0.57 -6.73 18.36
C GLU A 40 0.56 -6.96 17.35
N LEU A 41 0.61 -6.14 16.30
CA LEU A 41 1.67 -6.15 15.29
C LEU A 41 2.79 -5.14 15.60
N ASP A 42 2.52 -4.12 16.40
CA ASP A 42 3.41 -3.02 16.76
C ASP A 42 4.78 -3.51 17.25
N SER A 43 4.80 -4.54 18.11
CA SER A 43 6.04 -5.15 18.62
C SER A 43 6.90 -5.85 17.57
N TYR A 44 6.34 -6.16 16.40
CA TYR A 44 7.03 -6.83 15.29
C TYR A 44 7.51 -5.85 14.21
N ILE A 45 7.16 -4.57 14.32
CA ILE A 45 7.38 -3.59 13.25
C ILE A 45 8.67 -2.80 13.43
N GLU A 46 9.39 -2.96 14.55
CA GLU A 46 10.76 -2.50 14.68
C GLU A 46 11.76 -3.66 14.79
N THR A 47 12.33 -4.04 13.65
CA THR A 47 13.69 -4.63 13.53
C THR A 47 14.28 -4.38 12.14
N PHE A 48 14.12 -3.18 11.57
CA PHE A 48 14.85 -2.74 10.37
C PHE A 48 15.08 -1.23 10.36
#